data_AF-A0A3P7QQD1-F1
#
_entry.id   AF-A0A3P7QQD1-F1
#
_cell.length_a   1.000
_cell.length_b   1.000
_cell.length_c   1.000
_cell.angle_alpha   90.00
_cell.angle_beta   90.00
_cell.angle_gamma   90.00
#
_symmetry.space_group_name_H-M   'P 1'
#
loop_
_entity.id
_entity.type
_entity.pdbx_description
1 polymer ?
#
loop_
_entity_poly.entity_id
_entity_poly.type
_entity_poly.pdbx_seq_one_letter_code
_entity_poly.pdbx_strand_id
1 'polypeptide(L)'
;MDSKHFIFLFTNFLQRAFCSMRRSRERTTKPLVVSLALSGEMQGWHIVTGVMPLDTIYKDAQLMSFMGRAFERAAEQASLDIRRDNFDPNVIYIRSEDRSRFFDLLQAVMEIET
;
A
#
# COMPACT_ATOMS: atom_id res chain seq x y z
N MET A 1 2.59 -9.23 -16.18
CA MET A 1 1.74 -9.51 -14.99
C MET A 1 0.38 -8.95 -15.36
N ASP A 2 -0.49 -9.81 -15.87
CA ASP A 2 -1.53 -9.34 -16.81
C ASP A 2 -2.79 -8.81 -16.10
N SER A 3 -2.85 -8.96 -14.77
CA SER A 3 -3.90 -8.38 -13.93
C SER A 3 -3.31 -7.38 -12.94
N LYS A 4 -3.55 -6.09 -13.19
CA LYS A 4 -3.14 -5.00 -12.28
C LYS A 4 -3.88 -5.06 -10.93
N HIS A 5 -5.04 -5.70 -10.88
CA HIS A 5 -5.85 -5.87 -9.67
C HIS A 5 -5.38 -7.03 -8.77
N PHE A 6 -4.59 -7.96 -9.31
CA PHE A 6 -4.10 -9.13 -8.56
C PHE A 6 -3.37 -8.73 -7.27
N ILE A 7 -2.52 -7.70 -7.33
CA ILE A 7 -1.68 -7.35 -6.18
C ILE A 7 -2.50 -6.86 -4.98
N PHE A 8 -3.57 -6.12 -5.24
CA PHE A 8 -4.47 -5.63 -4.19
C PHE A 8 -5.25 -6.77 -3.54
N LEU A 9 -5.77 -7.70 -4.35
CA LEU A 9 -6.44 -8.91 -3.85
C LEU A 9 -5.48 -9.79 -3.05
N PHE A 10 -4.28 -10.04 -3.58
CA PHE A 10 -3.23 -10.79 -2.90
C PHE A 10 -2.92 -10.19 -1.53
N THR A 11 -2.79 -8.85 -1.46
CA THR A 11 -2.50 -8.13 -0.21
C THR A 11 -3.65 -8.28 0.80
N ASN A 12 -4.91 -8.20 0.36
CA ASN A 12 -6.08 -8.45 1.21
C ASN A 12 -6.08 -9.87 1.79
N PHE A 13 -5.83 -10.88 0.95
CA PHE A 13 -5.75 -12.27 1.40
C PHE A 13 -4.60 -12.48 2.38
N LEU A 14 -3.43 -11.93 2.06
CA LEU A 14 -2.24 -12.02 2.89
C LEU A 14 -2.47 -11.40 4.28
N GLN A 15 -3.13 -10.23 4.35
CA GLN A 15 -3.47 -9.60 5.62
C GLN A 15 -4.39 -10.48 6.48
N ARG A 16 -5.46 -11.02 5.89
CA ARG A 16 -6.40 -11.90 6.59
C ARG A 16 -5.73 -13.16 7.10
N ALA A 17 -4.89 -13.79 6.29
CA ALA A 17 -4.10 -14.96 6.69
C ALA A 17 -3.12 -14.62 7.82
N PHE A 18 -2.38 -13.51 7.71
CA PHE A 18 -1.44 -13.07 8.73
C PHE A 18 -2.11 -12.78 10.08
N CYS A 19 -3.31 -12.19 10.06
CA CYS A 19 -4.10 -11.90 11.25
C CYS A 19 -4.71 -13.16 11.88
N SER A 20 -5.04 -14.19 11.10
CA SER A 20 -5.67 -15.41 11.62
C SER A 20 -4.67 -16.38 12.26
N MET A 21 -3.39 -16.34 11.87
CA MET A 21 -2.36 -17.27 12.35
C MET A 21 -2.04 -17.15 13.85
N ARG A 22 -2.22 -15.99 14.47
CA ARG A 22 -2.02 -15.79 15.91
C ARG A 22 -3.01 -14.78 16.47
N ARG A 23 -3.62 -15.10 17.61
CA ARG A 23 -4.51 -14.20 18.35
C ARG A 23 -3.71 -13.11 19.06
N SER A 24 -3.25 -12.11 18.31
CA SER A 24 -2.73 -10.84 18.84
C SER A 24 -3.52 -9.70 18.23
N ARG A 25 -4.12 -8.87 19.09
CA ARG A 25 -4.88 -7.68 18.67
C ARG A 25 -4.03 -6.71 17.87
N GLU A 26 -2.73 -6.64 18.16
CA GLU A 26 -1.78 -5.78 17.44
C GLU A 26 -1.74 -6.06 15.92
N ARG A 27 -2.07 -7.29 15.49
CA ARG A 27 -2.02 -7.66 14.07
C ARG A 27 -3.21 -7.17 13.28
N THR A 28 -4.36 -6.98 13.92
CA THR A 28 -5.58 -6.51 13.25
C THR A 28 -5.64 -4.99 13.16
N THR A 29 -4.96 -4.28 14.07
CA THR A 29 -5.00 -2.82 14.21
C THR A 29 -4.02 -2.07 13.31
N LYS A 30 -3.17 -2.76 12.55
CA LYS A 30 -2.14 -2.13 11.70
C LYS A 30 -2.45 -2.31 10.21
N PRO A 31 -2.19 -1.30 9.37
CA PRO A 31 -2.28 -1.45 7.92
C PRO A 31 -1.22 -2.44 7.42
N LEU A 32 -1.47 -3.02 6.24
CA LEU A 32 -0.46 -3.82 5.53
C LEU A 32 -0.16 -3.15 4.18
N VAL A 33 1.12 -2.88 3.94
CA VAL A 33 1.62 -2.35 2.67
C VAL A 33 2.58 -3.38 2.06
N VAL A 34 2.42 -3.66 0.78
CA VAL A 34 3.22 -4.62 0.02
C VAL A 34 3.88 -3.91 -1.14
N SER A 35 5.16 -4.20 -1.36
CA SER A 35 5.91 -3.80 -2.53
C SER A 35 6.51 -5.02 -3.22
N LEU A 36 6.33 -5.13 -4.53
CA LEU A 36 6.95 -6.17 -5.35
C LEU A 36 7.82 -5.52 -6.42
N ALA A 37 9.06 -6.00 -6.55
CA ALA A 37 9.93 -5.63 -7.66
C ALA A 37 9.39 -6.22 -8.97
N LEU A 38 9.37 -5.42 -10.03
CA LEU A 38 8.92 -5.83 -11.35
C LEU A 38 10.11 -6.27 -12.21
N SER A 39 9.82 -7.14 -13.18
CA SER A 39 10.78 -7.70 -14.13
C SER A 39 10.42 -7.34 -15.58
N GLY A 40 11.33 -7.60 -16.53
CA GLY A 40 11.10 -7.31 -17.95
C GLY A 40 11.12 -5.82 -18.24
N GLU A 41 10.15 -5.33 -19.02
CA GLU A 41 10.08 -3.91 -19.43
C GLU A 41 9.95 -2.93 -18.26
N MET A 42 9.43 -3.40 -17.12
CA MET A 42 9.31 -2.61 -15.89
C MET A 42 10.44 -2.91 -14.89
N GLN A 43 11.57 -3.48 -15.33
CA GLN A 43 12.73 -3.65 -14.47
C GLN A 43 13.17 -2.30 -13.87
N GLY A 44 13.50 -2.31 -12.57
CA GLY A 44 13.82 -1.09 -11.83
C GLY A 44 12.59 -0.37 -11.28
N TRP A 45 11.37 -0.87 -11.52
CA TRP A 45 10.15 -0.40 -10.86
C TRP A 45 9.66 -1.38 -9.81
N HIS A 46 8.96 -0.84 -8.82
CA HIS A 46 8.17 -1.59 -7.86
C HIS A 46 6.70 -1.23 -8.04
N ILE A 47 5.83 -2.23 -7.98
CA ILE A 47 4.41 -2.02 -7.72
C ILE A 47 4.20 -1.99 -6.20
N VAL A 48 3.44 -1.02 -5.71
CA VAL A 48 3.13 -0.84 -4.29
C VAL A 48 1.63 -0.78 -4.11
N THR A 49 1.12 -1.49 -3.11
CA THR A 49 -0.28 -1.41 -2.70
C THR A 49 -0.42 -1.53 -1.19
N GLY A 50 -1.53 -1.06 -0.64
CA GLY A 50 -1.80 -1.20 0.79
C GLY A 50 -3.27 -1.39 1.11
N VAL A 51 -3.51 -2.01 2.25
CA VAL A 51 -4.82 -2.28 2.83
C VAL A 51 -4.88 -1.73 4.25
N MET A 52 -6.03 -1.16 4.58
CA MET A 52 -6.36 -0.67 5.92
C MET A 52 -6.29 -1.79 6.98
N PRO A 53 -6.11 -1.48 8.28
CA PRO A 53 -6.26 -2.45 9.36
C PRO A 53 -7.50 -3.34 9.21
N LEU A 54 -7.38 -4.62 9.57
CA LEU A 54 -8.48 -5.58 9.44
C LEU A 54 -9.70 -5.19 10.31
N ASP A 55 -9.45 -4.51 11.43
CA ASP A 55 -10.50 -4.02 12.33
C ASP A 55 -10.96 -2.58 12.04
N THR A 56 -10.58 -2.02 10.88
CA THR A 56 -11.04 -0.70 10.45
C THR A 56 -12.57 -0.65 10.42
N ILE A 57 -13.13 0.26 11.21
CA ILE A 57 -14.56 0.58 11.18
C ILE A 57 -14.75 1.72 10.18
N TYR A 58 -15.20 1.38 8.97
CA TYR A 58 -15.53 2.36 7.95
C TYR A 58 -16.79 3.13 8.34
N LYS A 59 -16.71 4.47 8.29
CA LYS A 59 -17.83 5.36 8.64
C LYS A 59 -18.81 5.55 7.50
N ASP A 60 -18.40 5.25 6.27
CA ASP A 60 -19.22 5.36 5.06
C ASP A 60 -19.45 3.99 4.41
N ALA A 61 -20.53 3.89 3.63
CA ALA A 61 -20.87 2.70 2.85
C ALA A 61 -19.94 2.50 1.63
N GLN A 62 -19.07 3.47 1.35
CA GLN A 62 -18.13 3.44 0.23
C GLN A 62 -16.85 2.68 0.59
N LEU A 63 -16.66 2.33 1.88
CA LEU A 63 -15.53 1.57 2.40
C LEU A 63 -14.19 2.20 2.00
N MET A 64 -14.14 3.53 1.99
CA MET A 64 -13.01 4.25 1.40
C MET A 64 -11.74 4.07 2.24
N SER A 65 -10.68 3.62 1.57
CA SER A 65 -9.32 3.57 2.10
C SER A 65 -8.64 4.93 1.96
N PHE A 66 -7.88 5.37 2.97
CA PHE A 66 -7.02 6.55 2.86
C PHE A 66 -5.65 6.24 2.23
N MET A 67 -5.34 4.97 1.98
CA MET A 67 -4.00 4.52 1.57
C MET A 67 -3.50 5.23 0.30
N GLY A 68 -4.35 5.40 -0.71
CA GLY A 68 -3.98 6.13 -1.92
C GLY A 68 -3.57 7.59 -1.66
N ARG A 69 -4.22 8.25 -0.69
CA ARG A 69 -3.87 9.61 -0.25
C ARG A 69 -2.59 9.64 0.57
N ALA A 70 -2.36 8.65 1.43
CA ALA A 70 -1.11 8.52 2.17
C ALA A 70 0.08 8.31 1.21
N PHE A 71 -0.09 7.47 0.18
CA PHE A 71 0.90 7.27 -0.87
C PHE A 71 1.19 8.55 -1.66
N GLU A 72 0.15 9.33 -1.98
CA GLU A 72 0.30 10.63 -2.61
C GLU A 72 1.14 11.58 -1.77
N ARG A 73 0.80 11.75 -0.50
CA ARG A 73 1.53 12.62 0.43
C ARG A 73 2.98 12.19 0.61
N ALA A 74 3.23 10.90 0.76
CA ALA A 74 4.58 10.37 0.90
C ALA A 74 5.43 10.64 -0.35
N ALA A 75 4.87 10.45 -1.54
CA ALA A 75 5.55 10.73 -2.80
C ALA A 75 5.82 12.23 -3.02
N GLU A 76 4.85 13.09 -2.68
CA GLU A 76 5.00 14.55 -2.77
C GLU A 76 6.10 15.06 -1.83
N GLN A 77 6.09 14.64 -0.56
CA GLN A 77 7.13 15.01 0.41
C GLN A 77 8.53 14.52 0.01
N ALA A 78 8.58 13.37 -0.66
CA ALA A 78 9.81 12.79 -1.17
C ALA A 78 10.24 13.38 -2.53
N SER A 79 9.40 14.18 -3.19
CA SER A 79 9.60 14.66 -4.58
C SER A 79 9.87 13.50 -5.56
N LEU A 80 9.10 12.41 -5.44
CA LEU A 80 9.27 11.21 -6.26
C LEU A 80 8.42 11.25 -7.53
N ASP A 81 8.97 10.71 -8.61
CA ASP A 81 8.22 10.38 -9.81
C ASP A 81 7.49 9.04 -9.62
N ILE A 82 6.20 9.10 -9.29
CA ILE A 82 5.35 7.92 -9.15
C ILE A 82 4.43 7.78 -10.36
N ARG A 83 4.23 6.54 -10.83
CA ARG A 83 3.23 6.26 -11.88
C ARG A 83 1.93 5.77 -11.27
N ARG A 84 0.82 6.26 -11.81
CA ARG A 84 -0.55 5.91 -11.41
C ARG A 84 -1.33 5.37 -12.60
N ASP A 85 -0.79 4.33 -13.21
CA ASP A 85 -1.35 3.73 -14.43
C ASP A 85 -2.52 2.78 -14.13
N ASN A 86 -3.11 2.87 -12.93
CA ASN A 86 -4.15 2.00 -12.43
C ASN A 86 -5.34 2.83 -11.90
N PHE A 87 -6.57 2.37 -12.15
CA PHE A 87 -7.77 3.06 -11.67
C PHE A 87 -7.95 2.95 -10.15
N ASP A 88 -7.39 1.90 -9.53
CA ASP A 88 -7.39 1.78 -8.07
C ASP A 88 -6.31 2.71 -7.47
N PRO A 89 -6.70 3.75 -6.71
CA PRO A 89 -5.76 4.70 -6.13
C PRO A 89 -4.86 4.09 -5.07
N ASN A 90 -5.17 2.88 -4.57
CA ASN A 90 -4.34 2.15 -3.62
C ASN A 90 -3.23 1.34 -4.31
N VAL A 91 -3.00 1.54 -5.62
CA VAL A 91 -1.94 0.87 -6.38
C VAL A 91 -1.11 1.92 -7.11
N ILE A 92 0.17 1.99 -6.80
CA ILE A 92 1.12 2.91 -7.45
C ILE A 92 2.37 2.18 -7.92
N TYR A 93 3.14 2.81 -8.78
CA TYR A 93 4.48 2.37 -9.13
C TYR A 93 5.52 3.39 -8.67
N ILE A 94 6.61 2.88 -8.10
CA ILE A 94 7.75 3.70 -7.66
C ILE A 94 9.05 3.14 -8.25
N ARG A 95 10.08 3.99 -8.39
CA ARG A 95 11.41 3.53 -8.77
C ARG A 95 12.06 2.74 -7.62
N SER A 96 12.90 1.77 -7.96
CA SER A 96 13.62 0.95 -6.97
C SER A 96 14.55 1.78 -6.09
N GLU A 97 15.19 2.80 -6.66
CA GLU A 97 16.08 3.73 -5.96
C GLU A 97 15.36 4.59 -4.91
N ASP A 98 14.07 4.86 -5.13
CA ASP A 98 13.25 5.68 -4.23
C ASP A 98 12.56 4.88 -3.12
N ARG A 99 12.65 3.54 -3.19
CA ARG A 99 11.85 2.64 -2.34
C ARG A 99 12.02 2.92 -0.86
N SER A 100 13.25 3.00 -0.36
CA SER A 100 13.51 3.21 1.07
C SER A 100 12.95 4.55 1.53
N ARG A 101 13.27 5.64 0.80
CA ARG A 101 12.80 6.99 1.11
C ARG A 101 11.27 7.09 1.09
N PHE A 102 10.62 6.44 0.15
CA PHE A 102 9.16 6.37 0.08
C PHE A 102 8.57 5.73 1.34
N PHE A 103 9.10 4.58 1.79
CA PHE A 103 8.58 3.88 2.97
C PHE A 103 8.84 4.64 4.27
N ASP A 104 9.98 5.30 4.40
CA ASP A 104 10.30 6.13 5.58
C ASP A 104 9.29 7.29 5.72
N LEU A 105 8.98 7.96 4.61
CA LEU A 105 8.02 9.07 4.61
C LEU A 105 6.57 8.58 4.71
N LEU A 106 6.24 7.45 4.12
CA LEU A 106 4.93 6.83 4.28
C LEU A 106 4.67 6.47 5.74
N GLN A 107 5.66 5.94 6.45
CA GLN A 107 5.55 5.68 7.88
C GLN A 107 5.22 6.98 8.63
N ALA A 108 5.96 8.06 8.39
CA ALA A 108 5.70 9.36 9.02
C ALA A 108 4.29 9.90 8.69
N VAL A 109 3.82 9.77 7.45
CA VAL A 109 2.48 10.18 7.04
C VAL A 109 1.40 9.40 7.79
N MET A 110 1.56 8.07 7.94
CA MET A 110 0.57 7.24 8.62
C MET A 110 0.55 7.43 10.15
N GLU A 111 1.68 7.80 10.76
CA GLU A 111 1.74 8.17 12.19
C GLU A 111 1.00 9.48 12.49
N ILE A 112 0.87 10.39 11.51
CA ILE A 112 0.13 11.65 11.66
C ILE A 112 -1.39 11.46 11.50
N GLU A 113 -1.81 10.42 10.76
CA GLU A 113 -3.21 10.14 10.45
C GLU A 113 -3.90 9.19 11.45
N THR A 114 -3.18 8.71 12.47
CA THR A 114 -3.71 7.84 13.54
C THR A 114 -3.97 8.58 14.85
#